data_AF-D0L627-F1
#
_entry.id   AF-D0L627-F1
#
_cell.length_a   1.000
_cell.length_b   1.000
_cell.length_c   1.000
_cell.angle_alpha   90.00
_cell.angle_beta   90.00
_cell.angle_gamma   90.00
#
_symmetry.space_group_name_H-M   'P 1'
#
loop_
_entity.id
_entity.type
_entity.pdbx_description
1 polymer ?
#
loop_
_entity_poly.entity_id
_entity_poly.type
_entity_poly.pdbx_seq_one_letter_code
_entity_poly.pdbx_strand_id
1 'polypeptide(L)'
;MGTRVVVAGLGDTGTLCAIHLSQSAEVVGISPKPGLISGQELGMRLARPHAWAREYALGYHRYRGLDRVSIRQAQITAAHLDTGTIEMMRPDGTRTTEHFDILIIATGARNGFWRTPGIQTADDVTSTLREDHQRISEAARVAVVGGGASAVSAAANIAVGWPDKQVDLYFPHADALLGHHPRTWRRVRRRLLDAGVRLHPHHRARLPVDGVPTGLGGDTIGWTTGQADTTADVVIWAVGRALPNTEWLPAEVLDDAGFVRVDPNLRIPAYPNVFAVGDVAATDPLRSSARNRADRLVAHNVRAYLADRPLRDYRPPRRRWGSVLGPQRDGLEVFTPTGRHIRFPAWSIDTVLWPWIVRRGISRVARSGAVTLSCMAFTLLAACNFSVGGSDAVENADDIAVGECLQIGDTLDDGKVKATKVSCDGNDDLTFYAAAIVAESAECSGSNTSTLSFADGDQKLCMTPNFDAAACYQIPLSGGSLVDYRKVDCGATAEESTIFAESVTRADESVTCPTEQTKWSFSQPESIGYCLREV
;
A
#
# COMPACT_ATOMS: atom_id res chain seq x y z
N MET A 1 30.06 -9.16 -22.59
CA MET A 1 29.34 -9.81 -21.47
C MET A 1 28.50 -8.72 -20.80
N GLY A 2 27.26 -9.00 -20.44
CA GLY A 2 26.38 -7.99 -19.83
C GLY A 2 26.83 -7.66 -18.41
N THR A 3 26.52 -6.45 -17.93
CA THR A 3 26.79 -6.05 -16.55
C THR A 3 26.09 -6.98 -15.57
N ARG A 4 26.84 -7.53 -14.61
CA ARG A 4 26.31 -8.37 -13.53
C ARG A 4 25.90 -7.52 -12.33
N VAL A 5 24.61 -7.53 -12.03
CA VAL A 5 24.01 -6.84 -10.88
C VAL A 5 23.65 -7.88 -9.81
N VAL A 6 24.29 -7.81 -8.66
CA VAL A 6 23.94 -8.65 -7.50
C VAL A 6 22.99 -7.90 -6.58
N VAL A 7 21.83 -8.49 -6.27
CA VAL A 7 20.88 -7.99 -5.28
C VAL A 7 21.00 -8.85 -4.02
N ALA A 8 21.65 -8.29 -3.00
CA ALA A 8 21.84 -8.92 -1.69
C ALA A 8 20.58 -8.74 -0.84
N GLY A 9 19.76 -9.79 -0.75
CA GLY A 9 18.48 -9.81 -0.05
C GLY A 9 17.30 -9.66 -1.02
N LEU A 10 16.45 -10.70 -1.11
CA LEU A 10 15.21 -10.67 -1.88
C LEU A 10 13.97 -10.58 -0.95
N GLY A 11 14.01 -9.62 -0.02
CA GLY A 11 12.80 -9.15 0.68
C GLY A 11 11.89 -8.34 -0.24
N ASP A 12 10.93 -7.61 0.32
CA ASP A 12 9.95 -6.83 -0.46
C ASP A 12 10.66 -5.87 -1.45
N THR A 13 11.60 -5.08 -0.93
CA THR A 13 12.34 -4.09 -1.74
C THR A 13 13.31 -4.75 -2.72
N GLY A 14 14.09 -5.73 -2.29
CA GLY A 14 15.09 -6.39 -3.13
C GLY A 14 14.48 -7.16 -4.29
N THR A 15 13.35 -7.83 -4.06
CA THR A 15 12.58 -8.50 -5.13
C THR A 15 12.17 -7.50 -6.21
N LEU A 16 11.66 -6.32 -5.83
CA LEU A 16 11.29 -5.27 -6.78
C LEU A 16 12.50 -4.71 -7.53
N CYS A 17 13.63 -4.46 -6.84
CA CYS A 17 14.89 -4.05 -7.47
C CYS A 17 15.33 -5.05 -8.55
N ALA A 18 15.31 -6.34 -8.22
CA ALA A 18 15.68 -7.40 -9.16
C ALA A 18 14.76 -7.42 -10.39
N ILE A 19 13.44 -7.32 -10.18
CA ILE A 19 12.45 -7.25 -11.27
C ILE A 19 12.73 -6.06 -12.19
N HIS A 20 12.91 -4.85 -11.64
CA HIS A 20 13.12 -3.63 -12.43
C HIS A 20 14.41 -3.64 -13.25
N LEU A 21 15.41 -4.44 -12.86
CA LEU A 21 16.73 -4.51 -13.50
C LEU A 21 16.90 -5.73 -14.40
N SER A 22 16.05 -6.76 -14.25
CA SER A 22 16.10 -8.03 -15.00
C SER A 22 16.02 -7.90 -16.53
N GLN A 23 15.51 -6.76 -17.02
CA GLN A 23 15.40 -6.46 -18.45
C GLN A 23 16.65 -5.77 -19.02
N SER A 24 17.51 -5.22 -18.15
CA SER A 24 18.64 -4.36 -18.55
C SER A 24 20.02 -4.86 -18.09
N ALA A 25 20.07 -5.90 -17.27
CA ALA A 25 21.31 -6.45 -16.73
C ALA A 25 21.18 -7.94 -16.43
N GLU A 26 22.32 -8.61 -16.25
CA GLU A 26 22.37 -9.96 -15.71
C GLU A 26 22.19 -9.88 -14.19
N VAL A 27 21.00 -10.21 -13.68
CA VAL A 27 20.67 -10.05 -12.26
C VAL A 27 20.82 -11.37 -11.51
N VAL A 28 21.60 -11.34 -10.43
CA VAL A 28 21.69 -12.42 -9.45
C VAL A 28 21.06 -11.95 -8.14
N GLY A 29 20.05 -12.67 -7.66
CA GLY A 29 19.39 -12.37 -6.39
C GLY A 29 19.78 -13.37 -5.31
N ILE A 30 20.23 -12.90 -4.15
CA ILE A 30 20.66 -13.76 -3.04
C ILE A 30 19.68 -13.60 -1.89
N SER A 31 19.18 -14.71 -1.34
CA SER A 31 18.28 -14.68 -0.18
C SER A 31 18.44 -15.92 0.69
N PRO A 32 18.37 -15.81 2.02
CA PRO A 32 18.35 -16.99 2.90
C PRO A 32 17.00 -17.72 2.85
N LYS A 33 15.94 -17.08 2.33
CA LYS A 33 14.57 -17.59 2.31
C LYS A 33 14.26 -18.32 0.99
N PRO A 34 13.36 -19.31 1.00
CA PRO A 34 13.01 -20.10 -0.20
C PRO A 34 12.07 -19.33 -1.16
N GLY A 35 11.56 -18.18 -0.72
CA GLY A 35 10.65 -17.29 -1.44
C GLY A 35 10.64 -15.92 -0.79
N LEU A 36 9.81 -15.01 -1.31
CA LEU A 36 9.54 -13.74 -0.67
C LEU A 36 8.71 -13.99 0.60
N ILE A 37 9.32 -13.77 1.75
CA ILE A 37 8.66 -13.78 3.06
C ILE A 37 8.68 -12.35 3.59
N SER A 38 7.54 -11.66 3.51
CA SER A 38 7.44 -10.28 3.95
C SER A 38 7.50 -10.19 5.48
N GLY A 39 8.02 -9.07 5.98
CA GLY A 39 7.96 -8.72 7.40
C GLY A 39 6.76 -7.83 7.76
N GLN A 40 5.83 -7.62 6.83
CA GLN A 40 4.67 -6.74 6.97
C GLN A 40 3.47 -7.47 7.59
N GLU A 41 2.48 -6.69 8.03
CA GLU A 41 1.19 -7.17 8.55
C GLU A 41 1.30 -8.24 9.65
N LEU A 42 2.11 -7.95 10.69
CA LEU A 42 2.30 -8.83 11.84
C LEU A 42 0.97 -9.27 12.48
N GLY A 43 -0.02 -8.38 12.60
CA GLY A 43 -1.30 -8.74 13.18
C GLY A 43 -2.05 -9.79 12.37
N MET A 44 -2.04 -9.68 11.05
CA MET A 44 -2.60 -10.72 10.18
C MET A 44 -1.78 -12.01 10.24
N ARG A 45 -0.44 -11.91 10.26
CA ARG A 45 0.44 -13.06 10.41
C ARG A 45 0.08 -13.91 11.63
N LEU A 46 -0.24 -13.26 12.75
CA LEU A 46 -0.59 -13.93 14.01
C LEU A 46 -2.05 -14.39 14.06
N ALA A 47 -3.00 -13.53 13.69
CA ALA A 47 -4.42 -13.84 13.85
C ALA A 47 -5.00 -14.68 12.69
N ARG A 48 -4.44 -14.54 11.48
CA ARG A 48 -4.95 -15.10 10.23
C ARG A 48 -3.80 -15.58 9.33
N PRO A 49 -2.94 -16.51 9.81
CA PRO A 49 -1.69 -16.89 9.13
C PRO A 49 -1.91 -17.39 7.70
N HIS A 50 -3.00 -18.13 7.43
CA HIS A 50 -3.31 -18.61 6.08
C HIS A 50 -3.63 -17.47 5.10
N ALA A 51 -4.42 -16.48 5.52
CA ALA A 51 -4.74 -15.31 4.71
C ALA A 51 -3.48 -14.48 4.45
N TRP A 52 -2.66 -14.27 5.49
CA TRP A 52 -1.38 -13.59 5.38
C TRP A 52 -0.43 -14.31 4.41
N ALA A 53 -0.27 -15.63 4.54
CA ALA A 53 0.68 -16.39 3.73
C ALA A 53 0.35 -16.36 2.23
N ARG A 54 -0.94 -16.27 1.85
CA ARG A 54 -1.37 -16.16 0.44
C ARG A 54 -0.82 -14.93 -0.27
N GLU A 55 -0.47 -13.88 0.46
CA GLU A 55 -0.07 -12.58 -0.09
C GLU A 55 1.37 -12.23 0.28
N TYR A 56 1.83 -12.67 1.46
CA TYR A 56 3.09 -12.23 2.07
C TYR A 56 4.13 -13.35 2.21
N ALA A 57 3.80 -14.61 1.85
CA ALA A 57 4.74 -15.74 1.83
C ALA A 57 4.67 -16.48 0.49
N LEU A 58 5.35 -15.92 -0.52
CA LEU A 58 5.22 -16.35 -1.91
C LEU A 58 6.54 -16.89 -2.47
N GLY A 59 6.50 -18.08 -3.06
CA GLY A 59 7.65 -18.62 -3.80
C GLY A 59 8.04 -17.71 -4.97
N TYR A 60 9.35 -17.56 -5.22
CA TYR A 60 9.84 -16.65 -6.27
C TYR A 60 9.29 -16.98 -7.67
N HIS A 61 9.01 -18.25 -7.95
CA HIS A 61 8.42 -18.71 -9.22
C HIS A 61 7.04 -18.09 -9.53
N ARG A 62 6.35 -17.50 -8.55
CA ARG A 62 5.07 -16.80 -8.77
C ARG A 62 5.27 -15.39 -9.33
N TYR A 63 6.48 -14.86 -9.31
CA TYR A 63 6.82 -13.54 -9.85
C TYR A 63 7.46 -13.68 -11.22
N ARG A 64 6.67 -13.53 -12.29
CA ARG A 64 7.20 -13.61 -13.66
C ARG A 64 8.29 -12.58 -13.98
N GLY A 65 8.31 -11.45 -13.27
CA GLY A 65 9.39 -10.47 -13.36
C GLY A 65 10.76 -11.02 -12.91
N LEU A 66 10.80 -12.16 -12.21
CA LEU A 66 12.01 -12.84 -11.79
C LEU A 66 12.43 -13.98 -12.74
N ASP A 67 11.70 -14.25 -13.83
CA ASP A 67 12.01 -15.37 -14.75
C ASP A 67 13.42 -15.26 -15.36
N ARG A 68 13.97 -14.04 -15.45
CA ARG A 68 15.33 -13.74 -15.93
C ARG A 68 16.36 -13.55 -14.82
N VAL A 69 15.95 -13.68 -13.55
CA VAL A 69 16.81 -13.46 -12.39
C VAL A 69 17.36 -14.80 -11.93
N SER A 70 18.68 -14.86 -11.79
CA SER A 70 19.36 -16.02 -11.26
C SER A 70 19.33 -15.98 -9.73
N ILE A 71 18.41 -16.74 -9.12
CA ILE A 71 18.22 -16.73 -7.67
C ILE A 71 19.15 -17.74 -6.98
N ARG A 72 19.74 -17.35 -5.85
CA ARG A 72 20.59 -18.17 -5.00
C ARG A 72 20.02 -18.18 -3.59
N GLN A 73 19.60 -19.35 -3.12
CA GLN A 73 19.28 -19.50 -1.70
C GLN A 73 20.60 -19.65 -0.92
N ALA A 74 20.98 -18.62 -0.18
CA ALA A 74 22.20 -18.60 0.62
C ALA A 74 22.16 -17.48 1.66
N GLN A 75 22.94 -17.65 2.72
CA GLN A 75 23.27 -16.58 3.67
C GLN A 75 24.56 -15.89 3.23
N ILE A 76 24.53 -14.57 3.10
CA ILE A 76 25.73 -13.79 2.82
C ILE A 76 26.58 -13.71 4.09
N THR A 77 27.89 -13.96 3.96
CA THR A 77 28.82 -14.02 5.09
C THR A 77 29.88 -12.93 5.05
N ALA A 78 30.28 -12.47 3.86
CA ALA A 78 31.22 -11.36 3.71
C ALA A 78 31.04 -10.66 2.36
N ALA A 79 31.43 -9.40 2.27
CA ALA A 79 31.57 -8.66 1.02
C ALA A 79 32.91 -7.93 0.96
N HIS A 80 33.58 -8.12 -0.18
CA HIS A 80 34.83 -7.45 -0.52
C HIS A 80 34.50 -6.41 -1.59
N LEU A 81 34.19 -5.19 -1.16
CA LEU A 81 33.66 -4.15 -2.04
C LEU A 81 34.70 -3.65 -3.05
N ASP A 82 35.98 -3.65 -2.67
CA ASP A 82 37.09 -3.24 -3.56
C ASP A 82 37.30 -4.22 -4.73
N THR A 83 37.10 -5.51 -4.50
CA THR A 83 37.30 -6.57 -5.50
C THR A 83 36.01 -6.99 -6.21
N GLY A 84 34.87 -6.44 -5.79
CA GLY A 84 33.56 -6.75 -6.39
C GLY A 84 33.11 -8.19 -6.13
N THR A 85 33.28 -8.70 -4.89
CA THR A 85 32.87 -10.08 -4.55
C THR A 85 32.02 -10.19 -3.29
N ILE A 86 31.12 -11.16 -3.27
CA ILE A 86 30.33 -11.57 -2.11
C ILE A 86 30.59 -13.04 -1.82
N GLU A 87 30.88 -13.34 -0.56
CA GLU A 87 30.92 -14.70 -0.03
C GLU A 87 29.57 -15.07 0.57
N MET A 88 29.12 -16.28 0.29
CA MET A 88 27.85 -16.80 0.77
C MET A 88 27.92 -18.28 1.12
N MET A 89 27.14 -18.67 2.14
CA MET A 89 26.97 -20.04 2.60
C MET A 89 25.60 -20.56 2.18
N ARG A 90 25.59 -21.70 1.47
CA ARG A 90 24.37 -22.38 1.04
C ARG A 90 23.76 -23.23 2.17
N PRO A 91 22.49 -23.67 2.04
CA PRO A 91 21.83 -24.51 3.04
C PRO A 91 22.56 -25.82 3.35
N ASP A 92 23.33 -26.36 2.40
CA ASP A 92 24.15 -27.56 2.55
C ASP A 92 25.50 -27.30 3.26
N GLY A 93 25.77 -26.06 3.69
CA GLY A 93 27.03 -25.63 4.28
C GLY A 93 28.13 -25.27 3.27
N THR A 94 27.88 -25.45 1.97
CA THR A 94 28.87 -25.13 0.92
C THR A 94 29.09 -23.62 0.86
N ARG A 95 30.36 -23.20 0.90
CA ARG A 95 30.76 -21.80 0.67
C ARG A 95 30.94 -21.54 -0.80
N THR A 96 30.42 -20.41 -1.28
CA THR A 96 30.52 -19.98 -2.67
C THR A 96 30.75 -18.48 -2.74
N THR A 97 31.34 -18.03 -3.85
CA THR A 97 31.62 -16.61 -4.11
C THR A 97 30.88 -16.18 -5.35
N GLU A 98 30.31 -14.97 -5.33
CA GLU A 98 29.64 -14.34 -6.46
C GLU A 98 30.32 -12.99 -6.76
N HIS A 99 30.70 -12.79 -8.02
CA HIS A 99 31.26 -11.52 -8.50
C HIS A 99 30.13 -10.55 -8.86
N PHE A 100 30.36 -9.25 -8.71
CA PHE A 100 29.43 -8.20 -9.12
C PHE A 100 30.13 -7.02 -9.78
N ASP A 101 29.49 -6.44 -10.79
CA ASP A 101 29.84 -5.11 -11.28
C ASP A 101 29.09 -4.04 -10.47
N ILE A 102 27.83 -4.34 -10.12
CA ILE A 102 26.96 -3.51 -9.29
C ILE A 102 26.40 -4.36 -8.14
N LEU A 103 26.43 -3.82 -6.92
CA LEU A 103 25.80 -4.42 -5.75
C LEU A 103 24.64 -3.55 -5.26
N ILE A 104 23.48 -4.17 -5.04
CA ILE A 104 22.34 -3.57 -4.34
C ILE A 104 22.15 -4.31 -3.01
N ILE A 105 22.37 -3.60 -1.91
CA ILE A 105 22.19 -4.08 -0.54
C ILE A 105 20.73 -3.84 -0.13
N ALA A 106 19.98 -4.92 0.00
CA ALA A 106 18.56 -4.95 0.37
C ALA A 106 18.25 -6.05 1.42
N THR A 107 19.21 -6.35 2.29
CA THR A 107 19.13 -7.41 3.32
C THR A 107 18.18 -7.08 4.47
N GLY A 108 17.64 -5.87 4.51
CA GLY A 108 16.67 -5.40 5.49
C GLY A 108 17.21 -5.39 6.92
N ALA A 109 16.29 -5.45 7.88
CA ALA A 109 16.59 -5.48 9.30
C ALA A 109 15.78 -6.56 10.01
N ARG A 110 16.35 -7.12 11.07
CA ARG A 110 15.70 -8.07 11.97
C ARG A 110 15.07 -7.35 13.16
N ASN A 111 13.88 -7.80 13.55
CA ASN A 111 13.18 -7.33 14.74
C ASN A 111 12.10 -8.34 15.17
N GLY A 112 12.10 -8.66 16.47
CA GLY A 112 11.21 -9.66 17.04
C GLY A 112 11.41 -11.05 16.44
N PHE A 113 10.43 -11.92 16.65
CA PHE A 113 10.47 -13.33 16.23
C PHE A 113 10.16 -13.53 14.73
N TRP A 114 9.51 -12.56 14.07
CA TRP A 114 8.97 -12.74 12.71
C TRP A 114 9.87 -12.25 11.57
N ARG A 115 10.90 -11.42 11.86
CA ARG A 115 11.90 -10.98 10.86
C ARG A 115 13.28 -11.51 11.24
N THR A 116 13.70 -12.61 10.61
CA THR A 116 14.97 -13.30 10.91
C THR A 116 15.88 -13.35 9.68
N PRO A 117 17.22 -13.21 9.83
CA PRO A 117 18.16 -13.22 8.71
C PRO A 117 18.64 -14.61 8.29
N GLY A 118 18.37 -15.66 9.08
CA GLY A 118 18.89 -17.01 8.86
C GLY A 118 18.24 -17.74 7.68
N ILE A 119 18.94 -18.75 7.16
CA ILE A 119 18.43 -19.68 6.16
C ILE A 119 17.18 -20.37 6.72
N GLN A 120 16.16 -20.48 5.87
CA GLN A 120 14.93 -21.21 6.19
C GLN A 120 14.49 -22.04 5.00
N THR A 121 13.89 -23.18 5.27
CA THR A 121 13.11 -23.96 4.31
C THR A 121 11.66 -23.48 4.28
N ALA A 122 10.87 -23.96 3.31
CA ALA A 122 9.44 -23.65 3.26
C ALA A 122 8.69 -24.24 4.46
N ASP A 123 9.16 -25.40 4.94
CA ASP A 123 8.60 -26.08 6.12
C ASP A 123 8.91 -25.31 7.40
N ASP A 124 10.12 -24.75 7.54
CA ASP A 124 10.47 -23.89 8.68
C ASP A 124 9.53 -22.68 8.75
N VAL A 125 9.31 -21.99 7.62
CA VAL A 125 8.41 -20.84 7.55
C VAL A 125 6.98 -21.25 7.93
N THR A 126 6.49 -22.35 7.36
CA THR A 126 5.13 -22.84 7.62
C THR A 126 4.95 -23.28 9.06
N SER A 127 5.97 -23.92 9.66
CA SER A 127 5.92 -24.37 11.05
C SER A 127 5.92 -23.21 12.01
N THR A 128 6.82 -22.24 11.83
CA THR A 128 6.85 -21.03 12.67
C THR A 128 5.52 -20.28 12.62
N LEU A 129 4.92 -20.11 11.43
CA LEU A 129 3.61 -19.45 11.31
C LEU A 129 2.50 -20.17 12.10
N ARG A 130 2.49 -21.50 12.05
CA ARG A 130 1.50 -22.32 12.77
C ARG A 130 1.72 -22.27 14.28
N GLU A 131 2.97 -22.41 14.72
CA GLU A 131 3.35 -22.36 16.13
C GLU A 131 3.05 -21.00 16.75
N ASP A 132 3.38 -19.91 16.06
CA ASP A 132 3.08 -18.55 16.51
C ASP A 132 1.56 -18.35 16.66
N HIS A 133 0.79 -18.75 15.65
CA HIS A 133 -0.67 -18.66 15.69
C HIS A 133 -1.27 -19.50 16.83
N GLN A 134 -0.79 -20.73 17.00
CA GLN A 134 -1.27 -21.64 18.03
C GLN A 134 -1.03 -21.07 19.43
N ARG A 135 0.17 -20.54 19.71
CA ARG A 135 0.48 -19.90 21.00
C ARG A 135 -0.46 -18.72 21.30
N ILE A 136 -0.78 -17.90 20.30
CA ILE A 136 -1.77 -16.82 20.47
C ILE A 136 -3.19 -17.38 20.68
N SER A 137 -3.55 -18.44 19.96
CA SER A 137 -4.88 -19.06 20.06
C SER A 137 -5.13 -19.70 21.43
N GLU A 138 -4.10 -20.20 22.10
CA GLU A 138 -4.17 -20.85 23.42
C GLU A 138 -4.09 -19.85 24.58
N ALA A 139 -3.46 -18.69 24.38
CA ALA A 139 -3.30 -17.65 25.40
C ALA A 139 -4.63 -16.98 25.77
N ALA A 140 -4.96 -16.85 27.06
CA ALA A 140 -6.13 -16.08 27.49
C ALA A 140 -5.80 -14.58 27.59
N ARG A 141 -4.56 -14.26 27.99
CA ARG A 141 -4.04 -12.90 28.17
C ARG A 141 -2.85 -12.68 27.25
N VAL A 142 -2.98 -11.69 26.36
CA VAL A 142 -1.94 -11.30 25.41
C VAL A 142 -1.52 -9.85 25.70
N ALA A 143 -0.27 -9.65 26.09
CA ALA A 143 0.31 -8.32 26.24
C ALA A 143 1.13 -7.96 25.00
N VAL A 144 0.80 -6.83 24.38
CA VAL A 144 1.53 -6.29 23.22
C VAL A 144 2.30 -5.06 23.64
N VAL A 145 3.63 -5.11 23.53
CA VAL A 145 4.52 -4.04 23.99
C VAL A 145 5.08 -3.29 22.79
N GLY A 146 4.68 -2.03 22.63
CA GLY A 146 5.16 -1.14 21.58
C GLY A 146 4.09 -0.17 21.08
N GLY A 147 4.49 1.04 20.67
CA GLY A 147 3.59 2.06 20.10
C GLY A 147 3.64 2.15 18.58
N GLY A 148 4.28 1.20 17.89
CA GLY A 148 4.45 1.21 16.43
C GLY A 148 3.30 0.53 15.68
N ALA A 149 3.30 0.63 14.35
CA ALA A 149 2.27 0.02 13.49
C ALA A 149 2.19 -1.51 13.69
N SER A 150 3.31 -2.22 13.84
CA SER A 150 3.31 -3.67 14.09
C SER A 150 2.61 -4.04 15.40
N ALA A 151 2.84 -3.28 16.48
CA ALA A 151 2.22 -3.52 17.78
C ALA A 151 0.71 -3.23 17.72
N VAL A 152 0.33 -2.09 17.14
CA VAL A 152 -1.06 -1.69 16.98
C VAL A 152 -1.83 -2.66 16.08
N SER A 153 -1.23 -3.10 14.96
CA SER A 153 -1.78 -4.12 14.07
C SER A 153 -2.00 -5.44 14.81
N ALA A 154 -0.99 -5.89 15.58
CA ALA A 154 -1.07 -7.12 16.35
C ALA A 154 -2.21 -7.08 17.38
N ALA A 155 -2.27 -6.05 18.21
CA ALA A 155 -3.32 -5.91 19.21
C ALA A 155 -4.73 -5.91 18.57
N ALA A 156 -4.94 -5.12 17.52
CA ALA A 156 -6.24 -5.06 16.84
C ALA A 156 -6.64 -6.40 16.21
N ASN A 157 -5.76 -7.02 15.42
CA ASN A 157 -6.09 -8.25 14.70
C ASN A 157 -6.30 -9.44 15.64
N ILE A 158 -5.56 -9.52 16.76
CA ILE A 158 -5.74 -10.56 17.77
C ILE A 158 -7.10 -10.36 18.47
N ALA A 159 -7.42 -9.14 18.91
CA ALA A 159 -8.70 -8.88 19.57
C ALA A 159 -9.91 -9.14 18.65
N VAL A 160 -9.80 -8.78 17.37
CA VAL A 160 -10.82 -9.10 16.36
C VAL A 160 -10.91 -10.61 16.08
N GLY A 161 -9.77 -11.30 16.05
CA GLY A 161 -9.71 -12.75 15.80
C GLY A 161 -10.25 -13.58 16.95
N TRP A 162 -10.11 -13.10 18.18
CA TRP A 162 -10.56 -13.77 19.41
C TRP A 162 -11.16 -12.77 20.39
N PRO A 163 -12.46 -12.43 20.25
CA PRO A 163 -13.12 -11.39 21.05
C PRO A 163 -13.12 -11.62 22.56
N ASP A 164 -13.04 -12.88 23.00
CA ASP A 164 -13.06 -13.24 24.42
C ASP A 164 -11.68 -13.13 25.10
N LYS A 165 -10.60 -12.90 24.33
CA LYS A 165 -9.24 -12.78 24.89
C LYS A 165 -9.03 -11.41 25.51
N GLN A 166 -8.29 -11.38 26.61
CA GLN A 166 -7.78 -10.13 27.14
C GLN A 166 -6.54 -9.70 26.33
N VAL A 167 -6.68 -8.61 25.56
CA VAL A 167 -5.58 -8.01 24.80
C VAL A 167 -5.24 -6.64 25.36
N ASP A 168 -4.02 -6.49 25.86
CA ASP A 168 -3.51 -5.25 26.44
C ASP A 168 -2.38 -4.68 25.55
N LEU A 169 -2.49 -3.41 25.15
CA LEU A 169 -1.49 -2.71 24.35
C LEU A 169 -0.78 -1.64 25.19
N TYR A 170 0.52 -1.83 25.41
CA TYR A 170 1.38 -0.97 26.22
C TYR A 170 2.30 -0.12 25.36
N PHE A 171 2.34 1.19 25.62
CA PHE A 171 3.21 2.11 24.88
C PHE A 171 3.67 3.29 25.76
N PRO A 172 4.88 3.84 25.50
CA PRO A 172 5.56 4.72 26.45
C PRO A 172 5.06 6.17 26.49
N HIS A 173 4.20 6.58 25.56
CA HIS A 173 3.72 7.97 25.46
C HIS A 173 2.19 8.01 25.66
N ALA A 174 1.61 9.20 25.67
CA ALA A 174 0.15 9.37 25.71
C ALA A 174 -0.53 8.78 24.47
N ASP A 175 0.15 8.84 23.32
CA ASP A 175 -0.32 8.37 22.03
C ASP A 175 0.60 7.30 21.44
N ALA A 176 0.02 6.36 20.69
CA ALA A 176 0.76 5.46 19.81
C ALA A 176 0.84 6.03 18.38
N LEU A 177 1.54 5.32 17.49
CA LEU A 177 1.75 5.70 16.09
C LEU A 177 2.39 7.08 15.90
N LEU A 178 3.30 7.50 16.77
CA LEU A 178 3.91 8.84 16.76
C LEU A 178 4.58 9.24 15.43
N GLY A 179 5.01 8.27 14.63
CA GLY A 179 5.55 8.53 13.29
C GLY A 179 4.48 8.91 12.25
N HIS A 180 3.20 8.66 12.52
CA HIS A 180 2.06 8.98 11.65
C HIS A 180 1.49 10.36 12.00
N HIS A 181 0.47 10.78 11.26
CA HIS A 181 -0.29 11.97 11.62
C HIS A 181 -1.19 11.70 12.84
N PRO A 182 -1.39 12.65 13.79
CA PRO A 182 -2.25 12.43 14.96
C PRO A 182 -3.69 12.01 14.66
N ARG A 183 -4.23 12.41 13.48
CA ARG A 183 -5.55 11.93 13.00
C ARG A 183 -5.58 10.42 12.78
N THR A 184 -4.47 9.83 12.32
CA THR A 184 -4.33 8.38 12.16
C THR A 184 -4.49 7.68 13.50
N TRP A 185 -3.79 8.14 14.54
CA TRP A 185 -3.94 7.57 15.88
C TRP A 185 -5.37 7.72 16.41
N ARG A 186 -6.01 8.89 16.29
CA ARG A 186 -7.40 9.08 16.72
C ARG A 186 -8.40 8.14 16.04
N ARG A 187 -8.20 7.79 14.77
CA ARG A 187 -9.01 6.80 14.04
C ARG A 187 -8.72 5.40 14.56
N VAL A 188 -7.46 4.99 14.56
CA VAL A 188 -7.05 3.62 14.92
C VAL A 188 -7.33 3.32 16.39
N ARG A 189 -7.16 4.29 17.29
CA ARG A 189 -7.52 4.18 18.71
C ARG A 189 -8.98 3.82 18.91
N ARG A 190 -9.91 4.39 18.14
CA ARG A 190 -11.33 4.02 18.21
C ARG A 190 -11.51 2.56 17.83
N ARG A 191 -10.95 2.13 16.70
CA ARG A 191 -11.04 0.72 16.26
C ARG A 191 -10.42 -0.26 17.27
N LEU A 192 -9.34 0.12 17.95
CA LEU A 192 -8.76 -0.69 19.02
C LEU A 192 -9.73 -0.84 20.21
N LEU A 193 -10.33 0.26 20.66
CA LEU A 193 -11.30 0.24 21.76
C LEU A 193 -12.57 -0.52 21.39
N ASP A 194 -13.08 -0.32 20.16
CA ASP A 194 -14.25 -1.04 19.64
C ASP A 194 -13.99 -2.55 19.55
N ALA A 195 -12.74 -2.96 19.28
CA ALA A 195 -12.31 -4.35 19.30
C ALA A 195 -12.04 -4.90 20.71
N GLY A 196 -12.19 -4.11 21.77
CA GLY A 196 -11.97 -4.54 23.15
C GLY A 196 -10.52 -4.50 23.63
N VAL A 197 -9.60 -3.87 22.88
CA VAL A 197 -8.21 -3.73 23.29
C VAL A 197 -8.08 -2.75 24.45
N ARG A 198 -7.42 -3.17 25.53
CA ARG A 198 -7.11 -2.33 26.69
C ARG A 198 -5.84 -1.53 26.42
N LEU A 199 -5.92 -0.21 26.48
CA LEU A 199 -4.80 0.67 26.16
C LEU A 199 -4.11 1.15 27.42
N HIS A 200 -2.78 0.96 27.47
CA HIS A 200 -1.92 1.35 28.58
C HIS A 200 -0.87 2.37 28.12
N PRO A 201 -1.25 3.65 27.99
CA PRO A 201 -0.29 4.72 27.69
C PRO A 201 0.69 4.92 28.85
N HIS A 202 1.79 5.63 28.59
CA HIS A 202 2.85 5.92 29.57
C HIS A 202 3.53 4.68 30.18
N HIS A 203 3.45 3.53 29.53
CA HIS A 203 4.12 2.30 29.94
C HIS A 203 5.37 2.07 29.10
N ARG A 204 6.54 2.37 29.67
CA ARG A 204 7.83 2.07 29.05
C ARG A 204 8.39 0.79 29.64
N ALA A 205 8.39 -0.28 28.84
CA ALA A 205 8.90 -1.55 29.29
C ALA A 205 10.41 -1.48 29.55
N ARG A 206 10.85 -2.09 30.65
CA ARG A 206 12.24 -2.46 30.88
C ARG A 206 12.55 -3.61 29.94
N LEU A 207 13.53 -3.42 29.07
CA LEU A 207 13.94 -4.46 28.14
C LEU A 207 14.81 -5.48 28.87
N PRO A 208 14.68 -6.79 28.55
CA PRO A 208 15.56 -7.79 29.12
C PRO A 208 17.02 -7.50 28.77
N VAL A 209 17.93 -7.84 29.70
CA VAL A 209 19.37 -7.58 29.57
C VAL A 209 19.95 -8.31 28.36
N ASP A 210 19.47 -9.53 28.09
CA ASP A 210 19.92 -10.38 26.99
C ASP A 210 19.28 -10.02 25.63
N GLY A 211 18.53 -8.91 25.57
CA GLY A 211 17.84 -8.44 24.38
C GLY A 211 16.36 -8.81 24.35
N VAL A 212 15.67 -8.33 23.32
CA VAL A 212 14.24 -8.60 23.14
C VAL A 212 14.04 -10.08 22.80
N PRO A 213 13.14 -10.81 23.50
CA PRO A 213 12.88 -12.21 23.22
C PRO A 213 12.53 -12.46 21.75
N THR A 214 13.12 -13.50 21.18
CA THR A 214 12.94 -13.91 19.77
C THR A 214 11.87 -14.97 19.58
N GLY A 215 11.08 -15.27 20.62
CA GLY A 215 9.94 -16.18 20.56
C GLY A 215 8.73 -15.63 21.32
N LEU A 216 7.57 -16.22 21.06
CA LEU A 216 6.33 -15.93 21.78
C LEU A 216 6.25 -16.79 23.04
N GLY A 217 6.09 -16.18 24.21
CA GLY A 217 5.95 -16.91 25.46
C GLY A 217 5.41 -16.00 26.57
N GLY A 218 5.02 -16.62 27.68
CA GLY A 218 4.64 -15.92 28.89
C GLY A 218 5.86 -15.28 29.52
N ASP A 219 5.71 -14.04 29.94
CA ASP A 219 6.79 -13.25 30.53
C ASP A 219 6.23 -12.24 31.53
N THR A 220 7.11 -11.77 32.42
CA THR A 220 6.83 -10.66 33.32
C THR A 220 7.43 -9.38 32.75
N ILE A 221 6.57 -8.42 32.45
CA ILE A 221 6.97 -7.13 31.91
C ILE A 221 7.15 -6.15 33.07
N GLY A 222 8.39 -5.76 33.32
CA GLY A 222 8.69 -4.65 34.22
C GLY A 222 8.61 -3.30 33.52
N TRP A 223 8.27 -2.24 34.26
CA TRP A 223 8.10 -0.89 33.70
C TRP A 223 9.12 0.10 34.28
N THR A 224 9.83 0.83 33.42
CA THR A 224 10.75 1.90 33.86
C THR A 224 10.02 3.18 34.27
N THR A 225 8.71 3.24 34.01
CA THR A 225 7.82 4.36 34.30
C THR A 225 7.13 4.25 35.66
N GLY A 226 7.43 3.21 36.44
CA GLY A 226 7.03 3.07 37.85
C GLY A 226 5.72 2.30 38.09
N GLN A 227 5.05 1.82 37.05
CA GLN A 227 3.90 0.93 37.20
C GLN A 227 4.33 -0.45 37.69
N ALA A 228 3.39 -1.17 38.31
CA ALA A 228 3.61 -2.54 38.76
C ALA A 228 3.82 -3.50 37.59
N ASP A 229 4.67 -4.50 37.81
CA ASP A 229 4.99 -5.52 36.81
C ASP A 229 3.72 -6.23 36.32
N THR A 230 3.69 -6.56 35.03
CA THR A 230 2.54 -7.18 34.37
C THR A 230 2.90 -8.56 33.86
N THR A 231 2.04 -9.56 34.11
CA THR A 231 2.19 -10.91 33.56
C THR A 231 1.13 -11.18 32.50
N ALA A 232 1.53 -11.91 31.46
CA ALA A 232 0.63 -12.38 30.40
C ALA A 232 1.04 -13.78 29.96
N ASP A 233 0.10 -14.51 29.34
CA ASP A 233 0.36 -15.87 28.85
C ASP A 233 1.22 -15.81 27.58
N VAL A 234 1.09 -14.72 26.80
CA VAL A 234 1.99 -14.37 25.70
C VAL A 234 2.33 -12.88 25.72
N VAL A 235 3.61 -12.56 25.60
CA VAL A 235 4.11 -11.19 25.39
C VAL A 235 4.63 -11.02 23.96
N ILE A 236 4.07 -10.06 23.23
CA ILE A 236 4.50 -9.65 21.89
C ILE A 236 5.36 -8.40 22.01
N TRP A 237 6.68 -8.57 21.88
CA TRP A 237 7.62 -7.46 21.89
C TRP A 237 7.77 -6.81 20.50
N ALA A 238 7.13 -5.67 20.30
CA ALA A 238 7.14 -4.88 19.06
C ALA A 238 7.72 -3.47 19.27
N VAL A 239 8.83 -3.38 20.03
CA VAL A 239 9.43 -2.14 20.56
C VAL A 239 10.36 -1.38 19.60
N GLY A 240 10.33 -1.66 18.29
CA GLY A 240 10.97 -0.80 17.28
C GLY A 240 12.51 -0.74 17.28
N ARG A 241 13.20 -1.73 17.86
CA ARG A 241 14.66 -1.88 17.81
C ARG A 241 15.10 -2.78 16.66
N ALA A 242 14.94 -2.28 15.44
CA ALA A 242 15.41 -2.99 14.27
C ALA A 242 16.95 -3.03 14.24
N LEU A 243 17.52 -4.22 14.11
CA LEU A 243 18.95 -4.40 13.89
C LEU A 243 19.18 -4.68 12.40
N PRO A 244 19.99 -3.88 11.69
CA PRO A 244 20.23 -4.10 10.27
C PRO A 244 21.01 -5.41 10.04
N ASN A 245 20.72 -6.11 8.94
CA ASN A 245 21.41 -7.36 8.58
C ASN A 245 22.67 -7.04 7.78
N THR A 246 23.69 -6.52 8.46
CA THR A 246 24.90 -5.89 7.89
C THR A 246 26.21 -6.50 8.41
N GLU A 247 26.15 -7.59 9.18
CA GLU A 247 27.35 -8.24 9.77
C GLU A 247 28.38 -8.73 8.74
N TRP A 248 27.96 -8.85 7.48
CA TRP A 248 28.78 -9.26 6.34
C TRP A 248 29.45 -8.08 5.61
N LEU A 249 29.17 -6.83 6.02
CA LEU A 249 29.72 -5.63 5.41
C LEU A 249 30.89 -5.08 6.23
N PRO A 250 31.84 -4.37 5.59
CA PRO A 250 32.87 -3.63 6.29
C PRO A 250 32.27 -2.53 7.20
N ALA A 251 32.83 -2.33 8.40
CA ALA A 251 32.28 -1.38 9.37
C ALA A 251 32.34 0.07 8.89
N GLU A 252 33.31 0.41 8.03
CA GLU A 252 33.52 1.73 7.45
C GLU A 252 32.40 2.18 6.50
N VAL A 253 31.49 1.29 6.08
CA VAL A 253 30.29 1.69 5.32
C VAL A 253 29.03 1.81 6.18
N LEU A 254 29.13 1.52 7.48
CA LEU A 254 27.98 1.48 8.42
C LEU A 254 27.99 2.66 9.40
N ASP A 255 26.81 3.26 9.65
CA ASP A 255 26.61 4.25 10.70
C ASP A 255 26.77 3.65 12.11
N ASP A 256 26.76 4.50 13.15
CA ASP A 256 26.95 4.07 14.55
C ASP A 256 25.85 3.09 15.03
N ALA A 257 24.73 3.02 14.32
CA ALA A 257 23.64 2.08 14.58
C ALA A 257 23.70 0.83 13.69
N GLY A 258 24.76 0.67 12.88
CA GLY A 258 25.03 -0.46 12.00
C GLY A 258 24.32 -0.41 10.63
N PHE A 259 23.62 0.67 10.30
CA PHE A 259 22.91 0.81 9.02
C PHE A 259 23.85 1.31 7.92
N VAL A 260 23.60 0.92 6.66
CA VAL A 260 24.48 1.32 5.55
C VAL A 260 24.36 2.81 5.26
N ARG A 261 25.47 3.54 5.35
CA ARG A 261 25.54 4.96 4.99
C ARG A 261 25.37 5.13 3.48
N VAL A 262 24.42 5.97 3.09
CA VAL A 262 24.16 6.28 1.69
C VAL A 262 24.05 7.78 1.44
N ASP A 263 24.44 8.20 0.25
CA ASP A 263 24.15 9.53 -0.30
C ASP A 263 22.67 9.66 -0.72
N PRO A 264 22.18 10.86 -1.12
CA PRO A 264 20.82 11.02 -1.64
C PRO A 264 20.52 10.17 -2.87
N ASN A 265 21.52 9.73 -3.64
CA ASN A 265 21.34 8.84 -4.79
C ASN A 265 21.28 7.35 -4.40
N LEU A 266 21.27 7.05 -3.09
CA LEU A 266 21.25 5.71 -2.50
C LEU A 266 22.55 4.92 -2.70
N ARG A 267 23.67 5.60 -2.99
CA ARG A 267 25.00 4.98 -3.14
C ARG A 267 25.79 5.05 -1.85
N ILE A 268 26.69 4.09 -1.67
CA ILE A 268 27.73 4.23 -0.66
C ILE A 268 28.78 5.22 -1.20
N PRO A 269 29.10 6.32 -0.50
CA PRO A 269 29.99 7.36 -1.04
C PRO A 269 31.38 6.86 -1.46
N ALA A 270 31.95 5.90 -0.72
CA ALA A 270 33.25 5.29 -1.03
C ALA A 270 33.20 4.30 -2.20
N TYR A 271 32.01 3.81 -2.57
CA TYR A 271 31.82 2.75 -3.56
C TYR A 271 30.70 3.13 -4.54
N PRO A 272 31.00 3.88 -5.61
CA PRO A 272 29.99 4.43 -6.53
C PRO A 272 29.14 3.38 -7.27
N ASN A 273 29.62 2.14 -7.35
CA ASN A 273 28.93 0.99 -7.93
C ASN A 273 28.12 0.17 -6.91
N VAL A 274 28.06 0.60 -5.64
CA VAL A 274 27.34 -0.08 -4.56
C VAL A 274 26.22 0.81 -4.03
N PHE A 275 25.01 0.25 -4.00
CA PHE A 275 23.79 0.92 -3.56
C PHE A 275 23.20 0.21 -2.35
N ALA A 276 22.51 0.94 -1.48
CA ALA A 276 21.73 0.33 -0.39
C ALA A 276 20.33 0.92 -0.32
N VAL A 277 19.34 0.05 -0.09
CA VAL A 277 17.92 0.40 -0.17
C VAL A 277 17.10 -0.48 0.77
N GLY A 278 15.98 0.04 1.25
CA GLY A 278 15.12 -0.64 2.21
C GLY A 278 15.50 -0.34 3.66
N ASP A 279 15.00 -1.16 4.59
CA ASP A 279 15.19 -0.97 6.04
C ASP A 279 16.67 -0.96 6.47
N VAL A 280 17.57 -1.53 5.65
CA VAL A 280 19.02 -1.62 5.92
C VAL A 280 19.77 -0.29 5.69
N ALA A 281 19.21 0.60 4.87
CA ALA A 281 19.89 1.81 4.43
C ALA A 281 19.57 3.00 5.35
N ALA A 282 20.59 3.74 5.77
CA ALA A 282 20.52 4.93 6.62
C ALA A 282 19.99 6.17 5.89
N THR A 283 18.89 6.00 5.15
CA THR A 283 18.29 7.00 4.26
C THR A 283 17.60 8.15 4.98
N ASP A 284 16.92 7.84 6.09
CA ASP A 284 16.17 8.81 6.89
C ASP A 284 15.94 8.26 8.31
N PRO A 285 15.51 9.09 9.29
CA PRO A 285 15.30 8.63 10.67
C PRO A 285 14.29 7.49 10.83
N LEU A 286 13.37 7.31 9.86
CA LEU A 286 12.36 6.26 9.85
C LEU A 286 12.76 5.05 9.00
N ARG A 287 13.94 5.08 8.36
CA ARG A 287 14.48 4.06 7.44
C ARG A 287 13.44 3.69 6.37
N SER A 288 12.85 4.70 5.75
CA SER A 288 11.57 4.56 5.06
C SER A 288 11.66 4.27 3.56
N SER A 289 12.87 4.12 3.03
CA SER A 289 13.11 3.83 1.60
C SER A 289 12.38 2.56 1.11
N ALA A 290 12.26 1.53 1.95
CA ALA A 290 11.48 0.32 1.66
C ALA A 290 10.01 0.65 1.33
N ARG A 291 9.44 1.61 2.05
CA ARG A 291 8.03 1.97 1.97
C ARG A 291 7.74 3.08 0.96
N ASN A 292 8.74 3.91 0.63
CA ASN A 292 8.57 5.05 -0.28
C ASN A 292 9.09 4.76 -1.70
N ARG A 293 9.02 3.51 -2.14
CA ARG A 293 9.33 3.07 -3.51
C ARG A 293 10.73 3.43 -4.00
N ALA A 294 11.71 3.39 -3.09
CA ALA A 294 13.09 3.61 -3.45
C ALA A 294 13.65 2.49 -4.38
N ASP A 295 12.95 1.35 -4.52
CA ASP A 295 13.26 0.28 -5.47
C ASP A 295 13.29 0.76 -6.93
N ARG A 296 12.34 1.62 -7.33
CA ARG A 296 12.33 2.21 -8.68
C ARG A 296 13.44 3.23 -8.86
N LEU A 297 13.69 4.01 -7.81
CA LEU A 297 14.73 5.03 -7.81
C LEU A 297 16.11 4.40 -7.93
N VAL A 298 16.43 3.38 -7.13
CA VAL A 298 17.72 2.69 -7.19
C VAL A 298 17.88 1.99 -8.54
N ALA A 299 16.84 1.34 -9.07
CA ALA A 299 16.91 0.74 -10.41
C ALA A 299 17.13 1.78 -11.52
N HIS A 300 16.53 2.97 -11.39
CA HIS A 300 16.82 4.10 -12.27
C HIS A 300 18.28 4.55 -12.14
N ASN A 301 18.76 4.77 -10.91
CA ASN A 301 20.11 5.24 -10.64
C ASN A 301 21.18 4.24 -11.09
N VAL A 302 20.95 2.93 -10.97
CA VAL A 302 21.83 1.90 -11.52
C VAL A 302 21.92 2.02 -13.05
N ARG A 303 20.78 2.12 -13.76
CA ARG A 303 20.78 2.31 -15.21
C ARG A 303 21.36 3.65 -15.66
N ALA A 304 21.23 4.69 -14.84
CA ALA A 304 21.82 5.99 -15.11
C ALA A 304 23.34 5.93 -14.91
N TYR A 305 23.81 5.34 -13.82
CA TYR A 305 25.22 5.11 -13.52
C TYR A 305 25.92 4.32 -14.63
N LEU A 306 25.34 3.19 -15.06
CA LEU A 306 25.91 2.37 -16.15
C LEU A 306 25.94 3.09 -17.51
N ALA A 307 25.13 4.12 -17.69
CA ALA A 307 25.05 4.91 -18.91
C ALA A 307 25.74 6.28 -18.78
N ASP A 308 26.47 6.53 -17.69
CA ASP A 308 27.08 7.82 -17.34
C ASP A 308 26.10 9.01 -17.42
N ARG A 309 24.88 8.80 -16.90
CA ARG A 309 23.81 9.80 -16.84
C ARG A 309 23.59 10.31 -15.41
N PRO A 310 23.05 11.54 -15.24
CA PRO A 310 22.74 12.08 -13.93
C PRO A 310 21.82 11.18 -13.11
N LEU A 311 22.15 11.03 -11.83
CA LEU A 311 21.36 10.28 -10.85
C LEU A 311 20.24 11.16 -10.27
N ARG A 312 19.26 10.52 -9.63
CA ARG A 312 18.15 11.19 -8.94
C ARG A 312 18.25 11.03 -7.43
N ASP A 313 17.78 12.04 -6.72
CA ASP A 313 17.79 12.07 -5.25
C ASP A 313 16.55 11.37 -4.65
N TYR A 314 16.77 10.66 -3.57
CA TYR A 314 15.74 10.13 -2.69
C TYR A 314 15.29 11.22 -1.71
N ARG A 315 13.98 11.48 -1.67
CA ARG A 315 13.36 12.45 -0.76
C ARG A 315 12.27 11.77 0.08
N PRO A 316 12.54 11.43 1.34
CA PRO A 316 11.57 10.76 2.20
C PRO A 316 10.46 11.73 2.64
N PRO A 317 9.20 11.27 2.74
CA PRO A 317 8.14 12.01 3.40
C PRO A 317 8.43 12.12 4.91
N ARG A 318 8.05 13.26 5.51
CA ARG A 318 8.30 13.54 6.94
C ARG A 318 7.48 12.67 7.89
N ARG A 319 6.37 12.10 7.42
CA ARG A 319 5.43 11.30 8.22
C ARG A 319 5.22 9.93 7.61
N ARG A 320 4.93 8.96 8.48
CA ARG A 320 4.49 7.63 8.11
C ARG A 320 3.10 7.66 7.47
N TRP A 321 2.96 6.88 6.41
CA TRP A 321 1.74 6.61 5.66
C TRP A 321 1.64 5.11 5.38
N GLY A 322 0.48 4.67 4.91
CA GLY A 322 0.18 3.28 4.59
C GLY A 322 -0.92 2.69 5.46
N SER A 323 -1.16 1.40 5.27
CA SER A 323 -2.00 0.58 6.13
C SER A 323 -1.39 0.46 7.53
N VAL A 324 -2.25 0.50 8.55
CA VAL A 324 -1.84 0.21 9.95
C VAL A 324 -2.40 -1.12 10.42
N LEU A 325 -3.64 -1.45 10.08
CA LEU A 325 -4.31 -2.66 10.55
C LEU A 325 -4.25 -3.82 9.54
N GLY A 326 -3.84 -3.56 8.30
CA GLY A 326 -3.94 -4.51 7.19
C GLY A 326 -5.38 -4.66 6.69
N PRO A 327 -5.59 -5.46 5.63
CA PRO A 327 -6.92 -5.83 5.17
C PRO A 327 -7.80 -6.41 6.29
N GLN A 328 -8.93 -5.75 6.55
CA GLN A 328 -9.96 -6.21 7.49
C GLN A 328 -11.18 -6.74 6.73
N ARG A 329 -12.10 -7.42 7.44
CA ARG A 329 -13.35 -7.93 6.83
C ARG A 329 -14.18 -6.82 6.17
N ASP A 330 -14.08 -5.60 6.70
CA ASP A 330 -14.79 -4.44 6.22
C ASP A 330 -13.95 -3.57 5.26
N GLY A 331 -12.80 -4.08 4.79
CA GLY A 331 -11.95 -3.45 3.80
C GLY A 331 -10.55 -3.08 4.32
N LEU A 332 -9.77 -2.43 3.45
CA LEU A 332 -8.43 -1.92 3.75
C LEU A 332 -8.49 -0.41 3.96
N GLU A 333 -8.06 0.05 5.13
CA GLU A 333 -7.86 1.47 5.40
C GLU A 333 -6.40 1.86 5.25
N VAL A 334 -6.15 2.94 4.51
CA VAL A 334 -4.83 3.48 4.31
C VAL A 334 -4.78 4.92 4.76
N PHE A 335 -3.79 5.25 5.57
CA PHE A 335 -3.54 6.62 6.02
C PHE A 335 -2.48 7.33 5.18
N THR A 336 -2.80 8.54 4.75
CA THR A 336 -1.87 9.47 4.08
C THR A 336 -0.97 10.19 5.10
N PRO A 337 0.14 10.82 4.68
CA PRO A 337 0.97 11.63 5.57
C PRO A 337 0.23 12.79 6.28
N THR A 338 -0.89 13.26 5.73
CA THR A 338 -1.75 14.31 6.33
C THR A 338 -2.80 13.75 7.29
N GLY A 339 -2.85 12.42 7.46
CA GLY A 339 -3.77 11.71 8.32
C GLY A 339 -5.19 11.58 7.78
N ARG A 340 -5.43 11.95 6.51
CA ARG A 340 -6.62 11.50 5.78
C ARG A 340 -6.51 10.00 5.51
N HIS A 341 -7.63 9.31 5.40
CA HIS A 341 -7.67 7.89 5.10
C HIS A 341 -8.45 7.62 3.83
N ILE A 342 -8.02 6.62 3.08
CA ILE A 342 -8.72 6.06 1.92
C ILE A 342 -9.13 4.65 2.33
N ARG A 343 -10.40 4.29 2.12
CA ARG A 343 -10.94 2.96 2.41
C ARG A 343 -11.20 2.23 1.12
N PHE A 344 -10.67 1.03 0.99
CA PHE A 344 -10.96 0.11 -0.11
C PHE A 344 -11.88 -0.99 0.42
N PRO A 345 -13.11 -1.14 -0.10
CA PRO A 345 -14.01 -2.23 0.31
C PRO A 345 -13.39 -3.61 0.12
N ALA A 346 -13.71 -4.59 0.98
CA ALA A 346 -13.11 -5.93 0.91
C ALA A 346 -13.35 -6.63 -0.44
N TRP A 347 -14.53 -6.43 -1.04
CA TRP A 347 -14.89 -7.02 -2.34
C TRP A 347 -14.00 -6.51 -3.48
N SER A 348 -13.53 -5.26 -3.45
CA SER A 348 -12.66 -4.72 -4.50
C SER A 348 -11.25 -5.28 -4.40
N ILE A 349 -10.81 -5.67 -3.20
CA ILE A 349 -9.55 -6.39 -2.97
C ILE A 349 -9.66 -7.81 -3.54
N ASP A 350 -10.70 -8.57 -3.16
CA ASP A 350 -10.88 -9.98 -3.50
C ASP A 350 -11.33 -10.26 -4.94
N THR A 351 -12.12 -9.36 -5.53
CA THR A 351 -12.80 -9.60 -6.83
C THR A 351 -12.17 -8.83 -7.99
N VAL A 352 -11.60 -7.65 -7.73
CA VAL A 352 -11.03 -6.78 -8.77
C VAL A 352 -9.51 -6.81 -8.72
N LEU A 353 -8.91 -6.45 -7.59
CA LEU A 353 -7.44 -6.43 -7.48
C LEU A 353 -6.84 -7.82 -7.63
N TRP A 354 -7.19 -8.81 -6.81
CA TRP A 354 -6.52 -10.12 -6.84
C TRP A 354 -6.59 -10.84 -8.20
N PRO A 355 -7.73 -10.92 -8.91
CA PRO A 355 -7.79 -11.54 -10.23
C PRO A 355 -7.03 -10.74 -11.31
N TRP A 356 -7.00 -9.41 -11.25
CA TRP A 356 -6.30 -8.57 -12.24
C TRP A 356 -4.78 -8.60 -12.06
N ILE A 357 -4.34 -8.65 -10.80
CA ILE A 357 -2.97 -8.89 -10.36
C ILE A 357 -2.45 -10.23 -10.86
N VAL A 358 -3.22 -11.29 -10.64
CA VAL A 358 -2.88 -12.64 -11.06
C VAL A 358 -2.96 -12.76 -12.58
N ARG A 359 -3.93 -12.15 -13.27
CA ARG A 359 -4.06 -12.21 -14.74
C ARG A 359 -2.97 -11.43 -15.50
N ARG A 360 -2.60 -10.21 -15.07
CA ARG A 360 -1.51 -9.42 -15.71
C ARG A 360 -0.11 -9.76 -15.18
N GLY A 361 0.00 -10.28 -13.95
CA GLY A 361 1.24 -10.87 -13.44
C GLY A 361 1.57 -12.24 -14.07
N ILE A 362 0.62 -12.87 -14.77
CA ILE A 362 0.73 -14.21 -15.37
C ILE A 362 0.58 -14.20 -16.91
N SER A 363 0.47 -13.06 -17.59
CA SER A 363 0.48 -13.09 -19.07
C SER A 363 0.95 -11.79 -19.73
N ARG A 364 1.96 -11.95 -20.61
CA ARG A 364 2.45 -11.02 -21.64
C ARG A 364 3.10 -9.70 -21.18
N VAL A 365 4.43 -9.70 -21.19
CA VAL A 365 5.20 -8.52 -21.62
C VAL A 365 6.22 -8.97 -22.67
N ALA A 366 5.75 -9.06 -23.91
CA ALA A 366 6.60 -9.08 -25.10
C ALA A 366 5.81 -8.43 -26.24
N ARG A 367 6.43 -7.37 -26.80
CA ARG A 367 6.09 -6.59 -27.99
C ARG A 367 5.17 -5.36 -27.81
N SER A 368 5.77 -4.25 -28.25
CA SER A 368 5.21 -2.95 -28.63
C SER A 368 5.05 -1.92 -27.51
N GLY A 369 5.65 -0.74 -27.75
CA GLY A 369 5.83 0.34 -26.81
C GLY A 369 4.52 0.95 -26.30
N ALA A 370 4.25 0.72 -25.03
CA ALA A 370 3.54 1.63 -24.14
C ALA A 370 3.94 1.22 -22.72
N VAL A 371 4.52 2.15 -21.98
CA VAL A 371 5.08 1.94 -20.65
C VAL A 371 3.93 1.83 -19.62
N THR A 372 4.23 1.13 -18.51
CA THR A 372 3.50 1.05 -17.23
C THR A 372 2.22 0.21 -17.14
N LEU A 373 2.32 -0.98 -16.55
CA LEU A 373 1.53 -1.46 -15.38
C LEU A 373 1.68 -2.98 -15.21
N SER A 374 2.73 -3.41 -14.49
CA SER A 374 2.81 -4.77 -13.96
C SER A 374 3.53 -4.76 -12.62
N CYS A 375 2.75 -4.75 -11.53
CA CYS A 375 3.11 -5.09 -10.13
C CYS A 375 1.91 -4.75 -9.21
N MET A 376 0.75 -5.37 -9.43
CA MET A 376 -0.44 -5.06 -8.63
C MET A 376 -0.60 -5.90 -7.35
N ALA A 377 0.12 -7.03 -7.17
CA ALA A 377 0.08 -7.82 -5.92
C ALA A 377 0.58 -7.05 -4.68
N PHE A 378 1.25 -5.92 -4.93
CA PHE A 378 1.83 -5.03 -3.93
C PHE A 378 1.29 -3.60 -4.03
N THR A 379 0.24 -3.34 -4.82
CA THR A 379 -0.31 -1.98 -5.00
C THR A 379 -1.83 -1.92 -4.84
N LEU A 380 -2.28 -1.96 -3.60
CA LEU A 380 -3.29 -1.00 -3.16
C LEU A 380 -2.53 0.17 -2.56
N LEU A 381 -2.42 1.26 -3.33
CA LEU A 381 -2.01 2.64 -2.98
C LEU A 381 -1.08 3.23 -4.03
N ALA A 382 -1.64 3.49 -5.20
CA ALA A 382 -1.11 4.45 -6.15
C ALA A 382 -2.19 5.43 -6.64
N ALA A 383 -3.26 5.64 -5.87
CA ALA A 383 -4.18 6.76 -6.08
C ALA A 383 -3.84 7.89 -5.10
N CYS A 384 -2.63 8.42 -5.24
CA CYS A 384 -2.19 9.73 -4.74
C CYS A 384 -0.86 10.02 -5.45
N ASN A 385 -0.92 10.06 -6.79
CA ASN A 385 0.07 10.82 -7.53
C ASN A 385 -0.18 12.29 -7.18
N PHE A 386 0.71 12.88 -6.38
CA PHE A 386 0.99 14.29 -6.59
C PHE A 386 1.69 14.39 -7.93
N SER A 387 0.90 14.49 -9.00
CA SER A 387 1.37 15.00 -10.27
C SER A 387 1.52 16.50 -10.10
N VAL A 388 2.74 16.97 -9.99
CA VAL A 388 3.06 18.31 -10.45
C VAL A 388 3.30 18.15 -11.95
N GLY A 389 2.30 18.49 -12.77
CA GLY A 389 2.44 18.64 -14.22
C GLY A 389 1.69 17.64 -15.11
N GLY A 390 0.37 17.47 -14.92
CA GLY A 390 -0.52 16.91 -15.94
C GLY A 390 -1.79 17.76 -16.00
N SER A 391 -2.34 18.03 -17.19
CA SER A 391 -3.57 18.81 -17.34
C SER A 391 -4.76 18.07 -16.71
N ASP A 392 -5.59 18.77 -15.94
CA ASP A 392 -6.83 18.22 -15.37
C ASP A 392 -7.98 18.14 -16.40
N ALA A 393 -7.72 18.50 -17.66
CA ALA A 393 -8.68 18.43 -18.75
C ALA A 393 -8.98 16.95 -19.12
N VAL A 394 -10.24 16.67 -19.45
CA VAL A 394 -10.68 15.38 -20.01
C VAL A 394 -10.97 15.61 -21.48
N GLU A 395 -10.00 15.31 -22.34
CA GLU A 395 -10.10 15.51 -23.78
C GLU A 395 -10.38 14.19 -24.52
N ASN A 396 -10.04 13.06 -23.89
CA ASN A 396 -10.22 11.70 -24.39
C ASN A 396 -10.75 10.76 -23.31
N ALA A 397 -11.30 9.62 -23.73
CA ALA A 397 -11.84 8.62 -22.80
C ALA A 397 -10.79 8.08 -21.81
N ASP A 398 -9.54 7.92 -22.26
CA ASP A 398 -8.43 7.44 -21.44
C ASP A 398 -7.92 8.45 -20.42
N ASP A 399 -8.34 9.72 -20.53
CA ASP A 399 -7.94 10.72 -19.56
C ASP A 399 -8.56 10.41 -18.20
N ILE A 400 -9.80 9.90 -18.13
CA ILE A 400 -10.52 9.69 -16.86
C ILE A 400 -10.77 8.21 -16.57
N ALA A 401 -10.56 7.77 -15.32
CA ALA A 401 -10.85 6.39 -14.93
C ALA A 401 -12.29 6.24 -14.42
N VAL A 402 -12.89 5.07 -14.65
CA VAL A 402 -14.20 4.70 -14.04
C VAL A 402 -14.11 4.83 -12.52
N GLY A 403 -15.07 5.56 -11.93
CA GLY A 403 -15.07 5.91 -10.50
C GLY A 403 -14.49 7.27 -10.17
N GLU A 404 -13.74 7.91 -11.07
CA GLU A 404 -13.32 9.31 -10.91
C GLU A 404 -14.46 10.27 -11.26
N CYS A 405 -14.36 11.51 -10.76
CA CYS A 405 -15.36 12.54 -11.03
C CYS A 405 -14.85 13.62 -11.97
N LEU A 406 -15.77 14.09 -12.79
CA LEU A 406 -15.58 15.23 -13.66
C LEU A 406 -16.69 16.25 -13.45
N GLN A 407 -16.34 17.50 -13.72
CA GLN A 407 -17.27 18.61 -13.83
C GLN A 407 -17.40 18.99 -15.30
N ILE A 408 -18.63 19.24 -15.73
CA ILE A 408 -18.94 19.79 -17.05
C ILE A 408 -19.07 21.30 -16.89
N GLY A 409 -18.24 22.04 -17.62
CA GLY A 409 -18.28 23.50 -17.69
C GLY A 409 -19.12 24.01 -18.86
N ASP A 410 -18.96 25.28 -19.17
CA ASP A 410 -19.74 25.97 -20.21
C ASP A 410 -19.58 25.36 -21.61
N THR A 411 -20.60 25.58 -22.44
CA THR A 411 -20.57 25.27 -23.87
C THR A 411 -19.53 26.15 -24.57
N LEU A 412 -18.68 25.51 -25.36
CA LEU A 412 -17.76 26.15 -26.29
C LEU A 412 -18.43 26.27 -27.67
N ASP A 413 -17.81 26.99 -28.60
CA ASP A 413 -18.27 27.06 -29.98
C ASP A 413 -18.47 25.64 -30.58
N ASP A 414 -19.51 25.47 -31.40
CA ASP A 414 -19.92 24.22 -32.06
C ASP A 414 -20.43 23.08 -31.14
N GLY A 415 -21.03 23.40 -29.99
CA GLY A 415 -21.72 22.42 -29.14
C GLY A 415 -20.80 21.50 -28.34
N LYS A 416 -19.52 21.84 -28.25
CA LYS A 416 -18.54 21.16 -27.38
C LYS A 416 -18.69 21.63 -25.94
N VAL A 417 -18.33 20.79 -24.98
CA VAL A 417 -18.32 21.13 -23.56
C VAL A 417 -16.94 20.95 -22.97
N LYS A 418 -16.57 21.80 -22.01
CA LYS A 418 -15.32 21.62 -21.26
C LYS A 418 -15.53 20.60 -20.15
N ALA A 419 -14.77 19.51 -20.15
CA ALA A 419 -14.76 18.53 -19.07
C ALA A 419 -13.45 18.63 -18.27
N THR A 420 -13.53 18.69 -16.94
CA THR A 420 -12.35 18.80 -16.06
C THR A 420 -12.48 17.83 -14.89
N LYS A 421 -11.40 17.11 -14.58
CA LYS A 421 -11.36 16.21 -13.42
C LYS A 421 -11.39 17.01 -12.14
N VAL A 422 -12.21 16.56 -11.21
CA VAL A 422 -12.39 17.18 -9.90
C VAL A 422 -12.49 16.12 -8.81
N SER A 423 -12.40 16.55 -7.56
CA SER A 423 -12.80 15.71 -6.43
C SER A 423 -14.26 15.28 -6.60
N CYS A 424 -14.63 14.06 -6.19
CA CYS A 424 -16.06 13.68 -6.17
C CYS A 424 -16.85 14.40 -5.06
N ASP A 425 -16.16 14.81 -4.00
CA ASP A 425 -16.81 15.44 -2.84
C ASP A 425 -16.38 16.90 -2.69
N GLY A 426 -17.32 17.72 -2.18
CA GLY A 426 -17.04 19.08 -1.71
C GLY A 426 -16.89 20.12 -2.82
N ASN A 427 -17.60 19.94 -3.93
CA ASN A 427 -17.67 20.93 -5.01
C ASN A 427 -18.92 21.79 -4.86
N ASP A 428 -18.81 23.04 -5.27
CA ASP A 428 -19.94 23.97 -5.29
C ASP A 428 -20.88 23.67 -6.46
N ASP A 429 -20.36 23.09 -7.55
CA ASP A 429 -21.11 22.70 -8.74
C ASP A 429 -21.42 21.20 -8.79
N LEU A 430 -22.35 20.80 -9.67
CA LEU A 430 -22.67 19.40 -9.90
C LEU A 430 -21.48 18.68 -10.55
N THR A 431 -21.17 17.50 -10.04
CA THR A 431 -20.18 16.60 -10.62
C THR A 431 -20.83 15.34 -11.16
N PHE A 432 -20.10 14.61 -12.00
CA PHE A 432 -20.50 13.33 -12.54
C PHE A 432 -19.44 12.29 -12.21
N TYR A 433 -19.87 11.08 -11.85
CA TYR A 433 -18.99 9.92 -11.84
C TYR A 433 -18.81 9.39 -13.26
N ALA A 434 -17.56 9.08 -13.63
CA ALA A 434 -17.27 8.23 -14.76
C ALA A 434 -17.81 6.81 -14.48
N ALA A 435 -18.93 6.45 -15.09
CA ALA A 435 -19.64 5.19 -14.84
C ALA A 435 -19.06 4.04 -15.66
N ALA A 436 -18.79 4.27 -16.95
CA ALA A 436 -18.15 3.32 -17.84
C ALA A 436 -17.55 4.02 -19.05
N ILE A 437 -16.52 3.42 -19.63
CA ILE A 437 -16.03 3.80 -20.96
C ILE A 437 -16.44 2.66 -21.90
N VAL A 438 -17.20 3.01 -22.93
CA VAL A 438 -17.75 2.04 -23.88
C VAL A 438 -17.39 2.46 -25.30
N ALA A 439 -17.46 1.53 -26.25
CA ALA A 439 -17.34 1.89 -27.66
C ALA A 439 -18.44 2.89 -28.05
N GLU A 440 -18.18 3.79 -29.00
CA GLU A 440 -19.14 4.84 -29.39
C GLU A 440 -20.53 4.28 -29.75
N SER A 441 -20.55 3.10 -30.39
CA SER A 441 -21.77 2.39 -30.82
C SER A 441 -22.47 1.61 -29.70
N ALA A 442 -21.87 1.45 -28.53
CA ALA A 442 -22.45 0.70 -27.41
C ALA A 442 -23.35 1.60 -26.54
N GLU A 443 -24.39 1.03 -25.92
CA GLU A 443 -25.25 1.76 -25.00
C GLU A 443 -24.69 1.77 -23.58
N CYS A 444 -24.91 2.88 -22.87
CA CYS A 444 -24.59 2.98 -21.45
C CYS A 444 -25.63 2.21 -20.63
N SER A 445 -25.18 1.48 -19.61
CA SER A 445 -26.09 0.73 -18.74
C SER A 445 -26.74 1.64 -17.72
N GLY A 446 -28.06 1.79 -17.79
CA GLY A 446 -28.86 2.52 -16.81
C GLY A 446 -29.79 3.54 -17.46
N SER A 447 -31.01 3.65 -16.95
CA SER A 447 -31.89 4.78 -17.27
C SER A 447 -31.33 6.05 -16.65
N ASN A 448 -31.38 7.17 -17.36
CA ASN A 448 -30.94 8.50 -16.90
C ASN A 448 -29.41 8.67 -16.79
N THR A 449 -28.62 7.78 -17.42
CA THR A 449 -27.17 7.95 -17.56
C THR A 449 -26.87 9.01 -18.63
N SER A 450 -25.95 9.91 -18.33
CA SER A 450 -25.44 10.94 -19.25
C SER A 450 -24.27 10.41 -20.07
N THR A 451 -24.03 10.94 -21.27
CA THR A 451 -22.93 10.48 -22.14
C THR A 451 -22.09 11.62 -22.68
N LEU A 452 -20.76 11.48 -22.64
CA LEU A 452 -19.81 12.41 -23.25
C LEU A 452 -19.02 11.68 -24.34
N SER A 453 -19.14 12.13 -25.60
CA SER A 453 -18.38 11.60 -26.75
C SER A 453 -17.15 12.46 -27.03
N PHE A 454 -16.11 11.84 -27.58
CA PHE A 454 -14.82 12.49 -27.86
C PHE A 454 -14.55 12.59 -29.37
N ALA A 455 -13.68 13.51 -29.77
CA ALA A 455 -13.39 13.76 -31.19
C ALA A 455 -12.76 12.57 -31.92
N ASP A 456 -12.00 11.73 -31.20
CA ASP A 456 -11.36 10.53 -31.72
C ASP A 456 -12.36 9.38 -32.04
N GLY A 457 -13.64 9.54 -31.67
CA GLY A 457 -14.79 8.83 -32.24
C GLY A 457 -14.94 7.33 -31.94
N ASP A 458 -13.94 6.67 -31.35
CA ASP A 458 -13.97 5.22 -31.10
C ASP A 458 -14.67 4.84 -29.78
N GLN A 459 -14.73 5.76 -28.81
CA GLN A 459 -15.24 5.52 -27.47
C GLN A 459 -15.98 6.73 -26.91
N LYS A 460 -16.95 6.48 -26.03
CA LYS A 460 -17.64 7.49 -25.21
C LYS A 460 -17.62 7.13 -23.73
N LEU A 461 -17.80 8.17 -22.92
CA LEU A 461 -17.90 8.08 -21.47
C LEU A 461 -19.37 8.09 -21.03
N CYS A 462 -19.79 7.03 -20.37
CA CYS A 462 -21.03 6.96 -19.60
C CYS A 462 -20.83 7.62 -18.24
N MET A 463 -21.76 8.47 -17.83
CA MET A 463 -21.64 9.32 -16.66
C MET A 463 -22.88 9.24 -15.77
N THR A 464 -22.65 9.08 -14.47
CA THR A 464 -23.71 9.09 -13.45
C THR A 464 -23.68 10.42 -12.71
N PRO A 465 -24.77 11.21 -12.68
CA PRO A 465 -24.82 12.46 -11.90
C PRO A 465 -24.53 12.20 -10.42
N ASN A 466 -23.70 13.05 -9.79
CA ASN A 466 -23.39 12.98 -8.37
C ASN A 466 -24.15 14.05 -7.59
N PHE A 467 -25.41 13.78 -7.26
CA PHE A 467 -26.23 14.70 -6.47
C PHE A 467 -25.88 14.64 -4.98
N ASP A 468 -25.69 15.79 -4.35
CA ASP A 468 -25.62 15.92 -2.90
C ASP A 468 -27.00 15.68 -2.28
N ALA A 469 -27.02 15.22 -1.03
CA ALA A 469 -28.25 15.14 -0.26
C ALA A 469 -28.72 16.55 0.15
N ALA A 470 -30.03 16.77 0.11
CA ALA A 470 -30.70 18.04 0.43
C ALA A 470 -30.24 19.24 -0.42
N ALA A 471 -29.90 18.99 -1.69
CA ALA A 471 -29.58 20.02 -2.68
C ALA A 471 -30.55 19.98 -3.86
N CYS A 472 -30.75 21.13 -4.50
CA CYS A 472 -31.63 21.26 -5.66
C CYS A 472 -30.83 21.33 -6.96
N TYR A 473 -31.37 20.69 -7.98
CA TYR A 473 -30.73 20.53 -9.28
C TYR A 473 -31.70 20.87 -10.41
N GLN A 474 -31.20 21.61 -11.38
CA GLN A 474 -31.79 21.70 -12.70
C GLN A 474 -31.35 20.47 -13.48
N ILE A 475 -32.31 19.70 -13.98
CA ILE A 475 -32.08 18.46 -14.71
C ILE A 475 -32.76 18.58 -16.08
N PRO A 476 -32.03 18.44 -17.20
CA PRO A 476 -32.63 18.44 -18.52
C PRO A 476 -33.56 17.24 -18.71
N LEU A 477 -34.67 17.46 -19.41
CA LEU A 477 -35.52 16.37 -19.90
C LEU A 477 -34.77 15.50 -20.92
N SER A 478 -35.25 14.28 -21.16
CA SER A 478 -34.58 13.31 -22.05
C SER A 478 -34.25 13.93 -23.42
N GLY A 479 -32.96 13.98 -23.77
CA GLY A 479 -32.46 14.61 -25.00
C GLY A 479 -31.94 16.04 -24.85
N GLY A 480 -32.00 16.64 -23.65
CA GLY A 480 -31.42 17.96 -23.36
C GLY A 480 -29.90 17.96 -23.19
N SER A 481 -29.31 19.14 -22.99
CA SER A 481 -27.86 19.34 -23.01
C SER A 481 -27.19 19.02 -21.67
N LEU A 482 -25.96 18.49 -21.70
CA LEU A 482 -25.18 18.22 -20.49
C LEU A 482 -24.87 19.47 -19.67
N VAL A 483 -24.85 20.65 -20.29
CA VAL A 483 -24.56 21.92 -19.62
C VAL A 483 -25.74 22.47 -18.82
N ASP A 484 -26.94 21.91 -19.04
CA ASP A 484 -28.17 22.29 -18.35
C ASP A 484 -28.28 21.60 -16.98
N TYR A 485 -27.43 20.60 -16.74
CA TYR A 485 -27.26 19.95 -15.44
C TYR A 485 -26.51 20.87 -14.49
N ARG A 486 -27.24 21.51 -13.56
CA ARG A 486 -26.68 22.48 -12.63
C ARG A 486 -27.22 22.31 -11.23
N LYS A 487 -26.38 22.57 -10.24
CA LYS A 487 -26.83 22.77 -8.85
C LYS A 487 -27.40 24.18 -8.75
N VAL A 488 -28.60 24.32 -8.20
CA VAL A 488 -29.32 25.60 -8.12
C VAL A 488 -29.86 25.83 -6.72
N ASP A 489 -30.22 27.08 -6.43
CA ASP A 489 -31.03 27.40 -5.27
C ASP A 489 -32.44 26.84 -5.42
N CYS A 490 -32.97 26.23 -4.36
CA CYS A 490 -34.29 25.59 -4.35
C CYS A 490 -35.49 26.53 -4.58
N GLY A 491 -35.25 27.84 -4.76
CA GLY A 491 -36.27 28.85 -5.08
C GLY A 491 -36.14 29.47 -6.48
N ALA A 492 -35.26 28.93 -7.34
CA ALA A 492 -35.07 29.39 -8.71
C ALA A 492 -36.27 29.05 -9.62
N THR A 493 -36.39 29.72 -10.78
CA THR A 493 -37.43 29.46 -11.79
C THR A 493 -36.86 28.61 -12.93
N ALA A 494 -37.60 27.58 -13.37
CA ALA A 494 -37.05 26.56 -14.26
C ALA A 494 -36.85 27.12 -15.67
N GLU A 495 -35.73 26.77 -16.30
CA GLU A 495 -35.51 27.06 -17.72
C GLU A 495 -36.35 26.11 -18.59
N GLU A 496 -36.73 26.54 -19.80
CA GLU A 496 -37.53 25.71 -20.73
C GLU A 496 -36.86 24.35 -20.97
N SER A 497 -37.65 23.27 -20.89
CA SER A 497 -37.21 21.87 -21.08
C SER A 497 -36.33 21.26 -19.96
N THR A 498 -36.36 21.84 -18.76
CA THR A 498 -35.73 21.28 -17.55
C THR A 498 -36.76 21.01 -16.45
N ILE A 499 -36.41 20.11 -15.50
CA ILE A 499 -37.13 19.93 -14.24
C ILE A 499 -36.26 20.39 -13.09
N PHE A 500 -36.89 20.89 -12.02
CA PHE A 500 -36.21 21.04 -10.74
C PHE A 500 -36.46 19.85 -9.85
N ALA A 501 -35.38 19.24 -9.40
CA ALA A 501 -35.43 18.15 -8.45
C ALA A 501 -34.58 18.46 -7.24
N GLU A 502 -35.17 18.33 -6.06
CA GLU A 502 -34.42 18.21 -4.82
C GLU A 502 -34.00 16.75 -4.63
N SER A 503 -32.71 16.53 -4.43
CA SER A 503 -32.18 15.23 -4.01
C SER A 503 -32.44 15.04 -2.52
N VAL A 504 -33.57 14.43 -2.19
CA VAL A 504 -34.03 14.25 -0.80
C VAL A 504 -33.21 13.18 -0.08
N THR A 505 -32.76 12.15 -0.80
CA THR A 505 -31.96 11.07 -0.22
C THR A 505 -31.00 10.50 -1.25
N ARG A 506 -29.73 10.36 -0.87
CA ARG A 506 -28.68 9.65 -1.60
C ARG A 506 -28.26 8.42 -0.79
N ALA A 507 -28.17 7.26 -1.43
CA ALA A 507 -27.66 6.03 -0.82
C ALA A 507 -26.64 5.33 -1.74
N ASP A 508 -25.60 4.73 -1.16
CA ASP A 508 -24.57 3.94 -1.85
C ASP A 508 -25.03 2.50 -2.19
N GLU A 509 -26.33 2.23 -2.12
CA GLU A 509 -27.00 0.98 -2.51
C GLU A 509 -28.44 1.29 -3.02
N SER A 510 -29.28 0.27 -3.21
CA SER A 510 -30.67 0.46 -3.64
C SER A 510 -31.47 1.31 -2.64
N VAL A 511 -31.91 2.50 -3.06
CA VAL A 511 -32.74 3.39 -2.24
C VAL A 511 -34.22 2.98 -2.31
N THR A 512 -34.96 3.16 -1.22
CA THR A 512 -36.44 3.04 -1.20
C THR A 512 -37.02 4.42 -1.04
N CYS A 513 -37.74 4.90 -2.06
CA CYS A 513 -38.32 6.24 -2.07
C CYS A 513 -39.79 6.21 -1.66
N PRO A 514 -40.28 7.21 -0.90
CA PRO A 514 -41.71 7.46 -0.72
C PRO A 514 -42.43 7.61 -2.06
N THR A 515 -43.75 7.36 -2.08
CA THR A 515 -44.56 7.33 -3.31
C THR A 515 -44.60 8.66 -4.07
N GLU A 516 -44.31 9.77 -3.39
CA GLU A 516 -44.28 11.12 -3.96
C GLU A 516 -42.88 11.51 -4.51
N GLN A 517 -41.92 10.59 -4.51
CA GLN A 517 -40.54 10.83 -4.96
C GLN A 517 -40.17 9.89 -6.11
N THR A 518 -39.44 10.43 -7.08
CA THR A 518 -38.92 9.70 -8.23
C THR A 518 -37.62 9.01 -7.84
N LYS A 519 -37.56 7.69 -8.02
CA LYS A 519 -36.36 6.89 -7.76
C LYS A 519 -35.47 6.86 -8.99
N TRP A 520 -34.23 7.35 -8.86
CA TRP A 520 -33.16 7.10 -9.82
C TRP A 520 -32.18 6.07 -9.24
N SER A 521 -31.71 5.15 -10.06
CA SER A 521 -30.79 4.11 -9.62
C SER A 521 -29.80 3.78 -10.72
N PHE A 522 -28.54 3.82 -10.33
CA PHE A 522 -27.40 3.58 -11.20
C PHE A 522 -26.64 2.37 -10.65
N SER A 523 -26.19 1.49 -11.54
CA SER A 523 -25.41 0.30 -11.16
C SER A 523 -23.91 0.47 -11.39
N GLN A 524 -23.49 1.63 -11.90
CA GLN A 524 -22.11 1.97 -12.26
C GLN A 524 -21.80 3.42 -11.87
N PRO A 525 -20.56 3.74 -11.42
CA PRO A 525 -19.46 2.80 -11.16
C PRO A 525 -19.68 1.93 -9.91
N GLU A 526 -20.54 2.38 -9.01
CA GLU A 526 -21.08 1.64 -7.86
C GLU A 526 -22.61 1.76 -7.87
N SER A 527 -23.31 0.98 -7.05
CA SER A 527 -24.78 1.03 -6.98
C SER A 527 -25.24 2.30 -6.26
N ILE A 528 -25.63 3.35 -6.97
CA ILE A 528 -26.06 4.60 -6.34
C ILE A 528 -27.56 4.82 -6.56
N GLY A 529 -28.28 5.13 -5.49
CA GLY A 529 -29.71 5.44 -5.52
C GLY A 529 -30.00 6.87 -5.08
N TYR A 530 -30.87 7.56 -5.82
CA TYR A 530 -31.40 8.88 -5.47
C TYR A 530 -32.91 8.84 -5.36
N CYS A 531 -33.44 9.48 -4.33
CA CYS A 531 -34.85 9.88 -4.28
C CYS A 531 -34.94 11.37 -4.59
N LEU A 532 -35.54 11.67 -5.73
CA LEU A 532 -35.72 13.01 -6.25
C LEU A 532 -37.16 13.46 -6.01
N ARG A 533 -37.34 14.65 -5.45
CA ARG A 533 -38.64 15.31 -5.36
C ARG A 533 -38.67 16.47 -6.35
N GLU A 534 -39.64 16.47 -7.25
CA GLU A 534 -39.86 17.61 -8.13
C GLU A 534 -40.34 18.81 -7.28
N VAL A 535 -39.72 19.99 -7.47
CA VAL A 535 -39.98 21.21 -6.68
C VAL A 535 -40.58 22.29 -7.55
#